data_AF-A0A928KIG5-F1
#
_entry.id   AF-A0A928KIG5-F1
#
_cell.length_a   1.000
_cell.length_b   1.000
_cell.length_c   1.000
_cell.angle_alpha   90.00
_cell.angle_beta   90.00
_cell.angle_gamma   90.00
#
_symmetry.space_group_name_H-M   'P 1'
#
loop_
_entity.id
_entity.type
_entity.pdbx_description
1 polymer ?
#
loop_
_entity_poly.entity_id
_entity_poly.type
_entity_poly.pdbx_seq_one_letter_code
_entity_poly.pdbx_strand_id
1 'polypeptide(L)'
;MEKSIEISLLYDFYGELLSEKKREAASLYFNEDLSLSEIAAHMGITRQGVSDLIRRSESELYEFENKLGLYSRFEAINASAAKIKEYALEIAENSETPFKELALKITDEAEKIEKLEA
;
A
#
# COMPACT_ATOMS: atom_id res chain seq x y z
N MET A 1 15.73 1.46 -0.47
CA MET A 1 14.54 1.99 -1.18
C MET A 1 13.38 1.02 -1.10
N GLU A 2 13.50 -0.24 -1.56
CA GLU A 2 12.39 -1.23 -1.48
C GLU A 2 11.77 -1.36 -0.09
N LYS A 3 12.60 -1.51 0.95
CA LYS A 3 12.11 -1.63 2.35
C LYS A 3 11.38 -0.38 2.87
N SER A 4 11.68 0.79 2.32
CA SER A 4 11.03 2.05 2.70
C SER A 4 9.68 2.23 2.03
N ILE A 5 9.50 1.69 0.81
CA ILE A 5 8.22 1.75 0.09
C ILE A 5 7.26 0.72 0.69
N GLU A 6 7.74 -0.50 0.95
CA GLU A 6 6.94 -1.55 1.58
C GLU A 6 6.37 -1.09 2.93
N ILE A 7 7.17 -0.44 3.78
CA ILE A 7 6.69 -0.02 5.08
C ILE A 7 5.68 1.13 5.00
N SER A 8 5.82 2.06 4.05
CA SER A 8 4.82 3.12 3.82
C SER A 8 3.48 2.51 3.40
N LEU A 9 3.50 1.51 2.51
CA LEU A 9 2.27 0.79 2.14
C LEU A 9 1.66 0.07 3.34
N LEU A 10 2.47 -0.64 4.14
CA LEU A 10 1.98 -1.27 5.37
C LEU A 10 1.39 -0.24 6.35
N TYR A 11 1.94 0.97 6.40
CA TYR A 11 1.38 2.05 7.20
C TYR A 11 0.00 2.49 6.69
N ASP A 12 -0.23 2.55 5.38
CA ASP A 12 -1.55 2.87 4.83
C ASP A 12 -2.62 1.83 5.22
N PHE A 13 -2.24 0.55 5.27
CA PHE A 13 -3.14 -0.53 5.69
C PHE A 13 -3.35 -0.62 7.20
N TYR A 14 -2.33 -0.34 8.01
CA TYR A 14 -2.32 -0.69 9.43
C TYR A 14 -1.95 0.46 10.39
N GLY A 15 -1.66 1.66 9.88
CA GLY A 15 -1.20 2.80 10.68
C GLY A 15 -2.19 3.22 11.77
N GLU A 16 -3.48 3.06 11.52
CA GLU A 16 -4.56 3.31 12.49
C GLU A 16 -4.56 2.32 13.68
N LEU A 17 -3.89 1.17 13.56
CA LEU A 17 -3.77 0.19 14.65
C LEU A 17 -2.60 0.51 15.60
N LEU A 18 -1.69 1.40 15.20
CA LEU A 18 -0.60 1.85 16.05
C LEU A 18 -1.14 2.74 17.18
N SER A 19 -0.42 2.79 18.30
CA SER A 19 -0.73 3.78 19.34
C SER A 19 -0.51 5.20 18.82
N GLU A 20 -1.26 6.18 19.34
CA GLU A 20 -1.22 7.57 18.88
C GLU A 20 0.19 8.13 18.71
N LYS A 21 1.07 7.96 19.71
CA LYS A 21 2.47 8.40 19.64
C LYS A 21 3.29 7.72 18.54
N LYS A 22 3.04 6.45 18.27
CA LYS A 22 3.72 5.70 17.20
C LYS A 22 3.20 6.14 15.85
N ARG A 23 1.87 6.28 15.71
CA ARG A 23 1.21 6.74 14.49
C ARG A 23 1.67 8.14 14.11
N GLU A 24 1.77 9.06 15.06
CA GLU A 24 2.28 10.42 14.83
C GLU A 24 3.73 10.40 14.34
N ALA A 25 4.63 9.72 15.06
CA ALA A 25 6.03 9.60 14.66
C ALA A 25 6.16 8.96 13.26
N ALA A 26 5.43 7.88 13.00
CA ALA A 26 5.43 7.16 11.73
C ALA A 26 4.86 8.01 10.59
N SER A 27 3.77 8.77 10.80
CA SER A 27 3.21 9.70 9.80
C SER A 27 4.24 10.74 9.40
N LEU A 28 4.84 11.41 10.39
CA LEU A 28 5.84 12.45 10.15
C LEU A 28 7.06 11.91 9.39
N TYR A 29 7.42 10.64 9.62
CA TYR A 29 8.56 10.02 8.98
C TYR A 29 8.27 9.45 7.59
N PHE A 30 7.18 8.70 7.42
CA PHE A 30 6.87 7.98 6.18
C PHE A 30 6.07 8.80 5.16
N ASN A 31 5.27 9.78 5.62
CA ASN A 31 4.37 10.55 4.76
C ASN A 31 4.82 12.00 4.58
N GLU A 32 5.45 12.59 5.61
CA GLU A 32 5.92 13.98 5.58
C GLU A 32 7.44 14.09 5.33
N ASP A 33 8.14 12.97 5.16
CA ASP A 33 9.59 12.90 4.90
C ASP A 33 10.46 13.67 5.91
N LEU A 34 9.99 13.87 7.15
CA LEU A 34 10.74 14.57 8.17
C LEU A 34 11.91 13.71 8.68
N SER A 35 13.04 14.36 8.92
CA SER A 35 14.17 13.71 9.57
C SER A 35 13.88 13.40 11.05
N LEU A 36 14.57 12.40 11.61
CA LEU A 36 14.44 12.05 13.04
C LEU A 36 14.68 13.24 13.99
N SER A 37 15.48 14.22 13.57
CA SER A 37 15.75 15.43 14.37
C SER A 37 14.59 16.42 14.30
N GLU A 38 13.95 16.59 13.15
CA GLU A 38 12.76 17.44 12.98
C GLU A 38 11.57 16.86 13.74
N ILE A 39 11.38 15.54 13.65
CA ILE A 39 10.34 14.84 14.42
C ILE A 39 10.61 14.94 15.93
N ALA A 40 11.87 14.84 16.36
CA ALA A 40 12.23 14.98 17.76
C ALA A 40 11.88 16.37 18.30
N ALA A 41 12.17 17.41 17.50
CA ALA A 41 11.79 18.78 17.81
C ALA A 41 10.26 18.97 17.84
N HIS A 42 9.55 18.38 16.87
CA HIS A 42 8.08 18.43 16.79
C HIS A 42 7.40 17.77 18.00
N MET A 43 7.81 16.55 18.34
CA MET A 43 7.21 15.73 19.39
C MET A 43 7.73 16.04 20.81
N GLY A 44 8.75 16.91 20.93
CA GLY A 44 9.37 17.24 22.22
C GLY A 44 10.07 16.06 22.91
N ILE A 45 10.61 15.11 22.12
CA ILE A 45 11.34 13.94 22.62
C ILE A 45 12.78 13.91 22.07
N THR A 46 13.58 12.95 22.50
CA THR A 46 14.95 12.81 21.97
C THR A 46 14.93 12.17 20.58
N ARG A 47 15.94 12.48 19.76
CA ARG A 47 16.18 11.79 18.47
C ARG A 47 16.25 10.26 18.61
N GLN A 48 16.80 9.78 19.72
CA GLN A 48 16.81 8.34 20.03
C GLN A 48 15.40 7.80 20.32
N GLY A 49 14.59 8.57 21.06
CA GLY A 49 13.19 8.24 21.30
C GLY A 49 12.37 8.14 20.02
N VAL A 50 12.57 9.05 19.06
CA VAL A 50 11.95 8.96 17.72
C VAL A 50 12.41 7.69 17.01
N SER A 51 13.72 7.45 16.93
CA SER A 51 14.29 6.25 16.30
C SER A 51 13.67 4.96 16.86
N ASP A 52 13.51 4.88 18.18
CA ASP A 52 12.89 3.74 18.85
C ASP A 52 11.39 3.62 18.54
N LEU A 53 10.66 4.73 18.43
CA LEU A 53 9.25 4.73 18.03
C LEU A 53 9.07 4.23 16.60
N ILE A 54 9.89 4.73 15.65
CA ILE A 54 9.83 4.28 14.25
C ILE A 54 10.11 2.79 14.17
N ARG A 55 11.23 2.31 14.74
CA ARG A 55 11.59 0.89 14.70
C ARG A 55 10.52 -0.04 15.30
N ARG A 56 9.85 0.38 16.39
CA ARG A 56 8.75 -0.38 16.97
C ARG A 56 7.50 -0.37 16.09
N SER A 57 7.20 0.78 15.49
CA SER A 57 6.11 0.91 14.53
C SER A 57 6.32 -0.01 13.34
N GLU A 58 7.52 -0.02 12.76
CA GLU A 58 7.88 -0.94 11.67
C GLU A 58 7.61 -2.40 12.04
N SER A 59 8.11 -2.82 13.21
CA SER A 59 7.92 -4.19 13.70
C SER A 59 6.46 -4.57 13.88
N GLU A 60 5.62 -3.64 14.37
CA GLU A 60 4.18 -3.87 14.56
C GLU A 60 3.43 -3.93 13.22
N LEU A 61 3.76 -3.06 12.26
CA LEU A 61 3.19 -3.09 10.91
C LEU A 61 3.44 -4.44 10.22
N TYR A 62 4.67 -4.95 10.29
CA TYR A 62 4.98 -6.29 9.77
C TYR A 62 4.25 -7.41 10.54
N GLU A 63 4.07 -7.27 11.86
CA GLU A 63 3.33 -8.24 12.66
C GLU A 63 1.83 -8.25 12.29
N PHE A 64 1.25 -7.09 12.04
CA PHE A 64 -0.10 -6.96 11.53
C PHE A 64 -0.25 -7.61 10.17
N GLU A 65 0.68 -7.39 9.24
CA GLU A 65 0.65 -8.07 7.94
C GLU A 65 0.76 -9.58 8.08
N ASN A 66 1.66 -10.09 8.92
CA ASN A 66 1.78 -11.53 9.14
C ASN A 66 0.50 -12.16 9.71
N LYS A 67 -0.27 -11.40 10.50
CA LYS A 67 -1.53 -11.89 11.12
C LYS A 67 -2.75 -11.69 10.24
N LEU A 68 -2.83 -10.58 9.52
CA LEU A 68 -4.04 -10.13 8.80
C LEU A 68 -3.91 -10.34 7.29
N GLY A 69 -2.72 -10.15 6.73
CA GLY A 69 -2.42 -10.41 5.32
C GLY A 69 -3.19 -9.51 4.34
N LEU A 70 -3.56 -8.29 4.74
CA LEU A 70 -4.36 -7.40 3.90
C LEU A 70 -3.56 -6.93 2.68
N TYR A 71 -2.30 -6.53 2.87
CA TYR A 71 -1.46 -6.04 1.78
C TYR A 71 -1.13 -7.18 0.79
N SER A 72 -0.73 -8.35 1.28
CA SER A 72 -0.49 -9.51 0.41
C SER A 72 -1.72 -9.98 -0.36
N ARG A 73 -2.92 -9.94 0.25
CA ARG A 73 -4.18 -10.23 -0.45
C ARG A 73 -4.49 -9.17 -1.50
N PHE A 74 -4.25 -7.91 -1.19
CA PHE A 74 -4.44 -6.80 -2.10
C PHE A 74 -3.55 -6.95 -3.35
N GLU A 75 -2.25 -7.20 -3.16
CA GLU A 75 -1.29 -7.51 -4.23
C GLU A 75 -1.74 -8.70 -5.09
N ALA A 76 -2.24 -9.77 -4.46
CA ALA A 76 -2.74 -10.94 -5.19
C ALA A 76 -3.99 -10.63 -6.04
N ILE A 77 -4.88 -9.77 -5.54
CA ILE A 77 -6.07 -9.31 -6.28
C ILE A 77 -5.64 -8.46 -7.48
N ASN A 78 -4.74 -7.49 -7.29
CA ASN A 78 -4.22 -6.67 -8.38
C ASN A 78 -3.49 -7.49 -9.44
N ALA A 79 -2.62 -8.42 -9.03
CA ALA A 79 -1.94 -9.31 -9.96
C ALA A 79 -2.92 -10.18 -10.78
N SER A 80 -4.05 -10.55 -10.18
CA SER A 80 -5.11 -11.28 -10.88
C SER A 80 -5.89 -10.38 -11.84
N ALA A 81 -6.23 -9.15 -11.42
CA ALA A 81 -6.90 -8.15 -12.26
C ALA A 81 -6.07 -7.78 -13.49
N ALA A 82 -4.76 -7.58 -13.32
CA ALA A 82 -3.82 -7.31 -14.40
C ALA A 82 -3.81 -8.43 -15.46
N LYS A 83 -3.84 -9.70 -15.03
CA LYS A 83 -3.94 -10.85 -15.94
C LYS A 83 -5.28 -10.94 -16.65
N ILE A 84 -6.38 -10.66 -15.95
CA ILE A 84 -7.72 -10.61 -16.56
C ILE A 84 -7.74 -9.56 -17.67
N LYS A 85 -7.17 -8.39 -17.41
CA LYS A 85 -7.02 -7.31 -18.39
C LYS A 85 -6.17 -7.75 -19.58
N GLU A 86 -5.03 -8.38 -19.35
CA GLU A 86 -4.16 -8.92 -20.40
C GLU A 86 -4.93 -9.88 -21.33
N TYR A 87 -5.61 -10.89 -20.76
CA TYR A 87 -6.38 -11.85 -21.53
C TYR A 87 -7.57 -11.22 -22.26
N ALA A 88 -8.24 -10.24 -21.64
CA ALA A 88 -9.34 -9.52 -22.28
C ALA A 88 -8.85 -8.69 -23.48
N LEU A 89 -7.70 -8.03 -23.37
CA LEU A 89 -7.10 -7.29 -24.48
C LEU A 89 -6.69 -8.24 -25.63
N GLU A 90 -6.10 -9.38 -25.32
CA GLU A 90 -5.78 -10.41 -26.32
C GLU A 90 -7.04 -10.88 -27.06
N ILE A 91 -8.15 -11.11 -26.36
CA ILE A 91 -9.44 -11.46 -26.97
C ILE A 91 -9.95 -10.32 -27.87
N ALA A 92 -9.86 -9.06 -27.41
CA ALA A 92 -10.33 -7.89 -28.15
C ALA A 92 -9.54 -7.66 -29.46
N GLU A 93 -8.25 -8.00 -29.47
CA GLU A 93 -7.38 -7.91 -30.66
C GLU A 93 -7.68 -9.01 -31.69
N ASN A 94 -8.09 -10.20 -31.22
CA ASN A 94 -8.27 -11.38 -32.07
C ASN A 94 -9.74 -11.72 -32.39
N SER A 95 -10.69 -10.87 -32.00
CA SER A 95 -12.13 -11.12 -32.18
C SER A 95 -12.87 -9.94 -32.80
N GLU A 96 -13.98 -10.24 -33.46
CA GLU A 96 -14.94 -9.25 -33.98
C GLU A 96 -16.08 -8.99 -32.98
N THR A 97 -16.91 -7.99 -33.27
CA THR A 97 -18.14 -7.72 -32.50
C THR A 97 -19.10 -8.93 -32.58
N PRO A 98 -19.73 -9.37 -31.47
CA PRO A 98 -19.83 -8.68 -30.17
C PRO A 98 -18.74 -9.04 -29.16
N PHE A 99 -17.87 -10.01 -29.44
CA PHE A 99 -16.88 -10.49 -28.47
C PHE A 99 -15.84 -9.42 -28.14
N LYS A 100 -15.43 -8.63 -29.14
CA LYS A 100 -14.56 -7.47 -28.93
C LYS A 100 -15.13 -6.47 -27.92
N GLU A 101 -16.41 -6.14 -28.03
CA GLU A 101 -17.05 -5.18 -27.11
C GLU A 101 -17.17 -5.73 -25.69
N LEU A 102 -17.45 -7.04 -25.55
CA LEU A 102 -17.49 -7.68 -24.25
C LEU A 102 -16.11 -7.71 -23.60
N ALA A 103 -15.07 -8.00 -24.38
CA ALA A 103 -13.69 -8.02 -23.92
C ALA A 103 -13.24 -6.64 -23.43
N LEU A 104 -13.57 -5.56 -24.16
CA LEU A 104 -13.29 -4.19 -23.70
C LEU A 104 -14.03 -3.85 -22.39
N LYS A 105 -15.28 -4.31 -22.21
CA LYS A 105 -15.99 -4.14 -20.93
C LYS A 105 -15.29 -4.88 -19.78
N ILE A 106 -14.75 -6.07 -20.03
CA ILE A 106 -13.98 -6.83 -19.02
C ILE A 106 -12.70 -6.06 -18.64
N THR A 107 -12.00 -5.51 -19.63
CA THR A 107 -10.84 -4.63 -19.41
C THR A 107 -11.23 -3.44 -18.51
N ASP A 108 -12.34 -2.77 -18.80
CA ASP A 108 -12.82 -1.63 -18.01
C ASP A 108 -13.14 -2.02 -16.55
N GLU A 109 -13.77 -3.18 -16.32
CA GLU A 109 -14.04 -3.65 -14.95
C GLU A 109 -12.75 -4.04 -14.22
N ALA A 110 -11.78 -4.67 -14.90
CA ALA A 110 -10.49 -5.01 -14.30
C ALA A 110 -9.71 -3.75 -13.89
N GLU A 111 -9.74 -2.68 -14.69
CA GLU A 111 -9.10 -1.41 -14.34
C GLU A 111 -9.71 -0.73 -13.12
N LYS A 112 -10.99 -0.96 -12.82
CA LYS A 112 -11.61 -0.41 -11.60
C LYS A 112 -11.03 -1.05 -10.35
N ILE A 113 -10.63 -2.33 -10.42
CA ILE A 113 -10.00 -3.03 -9.30
C ILE A 113 -8.64 -2.41 -8.98
N GLU A 114 -7.85 -2.08 -10.00
CA GLU A 114 -6.54 -1.42 -9.85
C GLU A 114 -6.66 0.02 -9.33
N LYS A 115 -7.80 0.70 -9.56
CA LYS A 115 -8.03 2.11 -9.17
C LYS A 115 -8.68 2.28 -7.79
N LEU A 116 -8.90 1.21 -7.02
CA LEU A 116 -9.52 1.30 -5.69
C LEU A 116 -8.58 1.91 -4.61
N GLU A 117 -7.35 2.29 -4.96
CA GLU A 117 -6.36 2.90 -4.06
C GLU A 117 -6.30 4.45 -4.09
N ALA A 118 -7.39 5.15 -4.39
CA ALA A 118 -7.42 6.63 -4.37
C ALA A 118 -8.46 7.21 -3.41
#